data_AF-A0A5D4MHG2-F1
#
_entry.id   AF-A0A5D4MHG2-F1
#
_cell.length_a   1.000
_cell.length_b   1.000
_cell.length_c   1.000
_cell.angle_alpha   90.00
_cell.angle_beta   90.00
_cell.angle_gamma   90.00
#
_symmetry.space_group_name_H-M   'P 1'
#
loop_
_entity.id
_entity.type
_entity.pdbx_description
1 polymer ?
#
loop_
_entity_poly.entity_id
_entity_poly.type
_entity_poly.pdbx_seq_one_letter_code
_entity_poly.pdbx_strand_id
1 'polypeptide(L)'
;MEHSNIFPPGNYRDIKTHNLQIQTYGQRIFRDQTFYEYLLEFLLVFISEKGNESNNLSDKGFSFPTNIQEEKISYFPHPRMGLKRFVFLSRSEPDKRFDVDTEALEDHRDFLKSKINISDTKLDSGFIMDILQDLLYGFNAIIGKRSWFAQSLLPVAPELIFNEAIGSKNQRENKEYENYDLEVDFGFEFNRRSFMARGGEVYYLHVLQGLVGQDELKKEIESLLTGLIKGVPQLSIVSNFIQGAWEEYHYPENDQEPLSIKKTMEWIPSNYSKRAHFTVIEMKNLLSSLINPLEKVDLLGSLIILQIMRMMSLQAAIKLENQDNMEWVIDLTDDTHGQIRKIATSSYRKVEENVFRAVHTADLKTYMDNSSRNRSETEILEDASKDTNRLIRKLGKYIDFIIPPKGAQMRFSLNENLVKLLVIILVKPGERMLLSTFLEKCYDHYKIIIGPKEAKIHWSQNQDFDLSPFNENSDKFQQMLKDSGFLRDISDATSIVENPFMG
;
A
#
# COMPACT_ATOMS: atom_id res chain seq x y z
N MET A 1 -11.47 32.98 -4.58
CA MET A 1 -10.38 32.10 -5.07
C MET A 1 -10.34 30.90 -4.14
N GLU A 2 -11.04 29.81 -4.48
CA GLU A 2 -11.04 28.55 -3.74
C GLU A 2 -9.69 27.85 -3.96
N HIS A 3 -8.63 28.33 -3.32
CA HIS A 3 -7.38 27.59 -3.30
C HIS A 3 -7.50 26.41 -2.32
N SER A 4 -7.63 25.22 -2.92
CA SER A 4 -7.11 23.92 -2.49
C SER A 4 -7.60 23.28 -1.17
N ASN A 5 -8.70 22.51 -1.24
CA ASN A 5 -9.01 21.42 -0.29
C ASN A 5 -8.26 20.12 -0.64
N ILE A 6 -7.00 20.24 -1.08
CA ILE A 6 -6.20 19.14 -1.62
C ILE A 6 -4.74 19.26 -1.15
N PHE A 7 -4.04 18.14 -1.18
CA PHE A 7 -2.63 18.03 -0.83
C PHE A 7 -1.90 17.12 -1.83
N PRO A 8 -0.68 17.45 -2.27
CA PRO A 8 0.06 18.69 -1.98
C PRO A 8 -0.61 19.91 -2.63
N PRO A 9 -0.37 21.15 -2.15
CA PRO A 9 -0.84 22.35 -2.84
C PRO A 9 -0.29 22.39 -4.27
N GLY A 10 -1.10 22.85 -5.22
CA GLY A 10 -0.66 23.01 -6.60
C GLY A 10 -1.81 23.24 -7.57
N ASN A 11 -1.47 23.50 -8.83
CA ASN A 11 -2.46 23.75 -9.89
C ASN A 11 -2.96 22.44 -10.51
N TYR A 12 -3.89 21.77 -9.83
CA TYR A 12 -4.60 20.62 -10.37
C TYR A 12 -5.80 21.09 -11.17
N ARG A 13 -5.59 21.28 -12.47
CA ARG A 13 -6.68 21.64 -13.38
C ARG A 13 -7.74 20.52 -13.40
N ASP A 14 -8.99 20.95 -13.52
CA ASP A 14 -10.10 20.08 -13.92
C ASP A 14 -10.45 18.93 -12.97
N ILE A 15 -10.33 19.13 -11.64
CA ILE A 15 -10.80 18.13 -10.63
C ILE A 15 -12.25 17.71 -10.92
N LYS A 16 -13.12 18.67 -11.21
CA LYS A 16 -14.55 18.44 -11.51
C LYS A 16 -14.81 17.62 -12.78
N THR A 17 -13.80 17.46 -13.64
CA THR A 17 -13.88 16.62 -14.85
C THR A 17 -13.43 15.18 -14.59
N HIS A 18 -12.85 14.89 -13.42
CA HIS A 18 -12.52 13.53 -13.02
C HIS A 18 -13.78 12.77 -12.61
N ASN A 19 -13.70 11.44 -12.57
CA ASN A 19 -14.82 10.63 -12.10
C ASN A 19 -15.18 10.99 -10.64
N LEU A 20 -16.42 10.69 -10.25
CA LEU A 20 -16.97 11.13 -8.96
C LEU A 20 -16.18 10.58 -7.76
N GLN A 21 -15.67 9.34 -7.85
CA GLN A 21 -14.85 8.74 -6.79
C GLN A 21 -13.56 9.54 -6.58
N ILE A 22 -12.88 9.91 -7.67
CA ILE A 22 -11.64 10.71 -7.64
C ILE A 22 -11.91 12.08 -7.02
N GLN A 23 -13.00 12.73 -7.43
CA GLN A 23 -13.40 14.02 -6.85
C GLN A 23 -13.60 13.93 -5.33
N THR A 24 -14.15 12.83 -4.83
CA THR A 24 -14.46 12.65 -3.42
C THR A 24 -13.25 12.23 -2.59
N TYR A 25 -12.47 11.25 -3.05
CA TYR A 25 -11.43 10.57 -2.26
C TYR A 25 -9.99 10.86 -2.68
N GLY A 26 -9.80 11.71 -3.68
CA GLY A 26 -8.48 11.93 -4.26
C GLY A 26 -8.23 11.04 -5.46
N GLN A 27 -7.21 11.42 -6.22
CA GLN A 27 -6.83 10.64 -7.39
C GLN A 27 -6.27 9.30 -6.91
N ARG A 28 -6.44 8.27 -7.75
CA ARG A 28 -5.63 7.03 -7.69
C ARG A 28 -6.09 5.93 -6.70
N ILE A 29 -7.22 6.04 -6.01
CA ILE A 29 -7.77 4.89 -5.25
C ILE A 29 -8.63 3.99 -6.18
N PHE A 30 -8.23 2.72 -6.39
CA PHE A 30 -8.93 1.79 -7.30
C PHE A 30 -8.98 0.34 -6.79
N ARG A 31 -10.02 -0.39 -7.22
CA ARG A 31 -10.30 -1.78 -6.78
C ARG A 31 -9.30 -2.83 -7.24
N ASP A 32 -8.63 -2.65 -8.38
CA ASP A 32 -7.87 -3.75 -8.99
C ASP A 32 -6.51 -4.01 -8.34
N GLN A 33 -6.10 -3.20 -7.37
CA GLN A 33 -4.88 -3.44 -6.61
C GLN A 33 -5.04 -4.58 -5.60
N THR A 34 -4.00 -5.39 -5.54
CA THR A 34 -3.71 -6.38 -4.50
C THR A 34 -3.03 -5.68 -3.31
N PHE A 35 -2.98 -6.37 -2.17
CA PHE A 35 -2.33 -5.87 -0.97
C PHE A 35 -0.86 -5.49 -1.17
N TYR A 36 -0.07 -6.35 -1.80
CA TYR A 36 1.35 -6.05 -2.05
C TYR A 36 1.52 -4.91 -3.06
N GLU A 37 0.58 -4.68 -3.98
CA GLU A 37 0.62 -3.54 -4.91
C GLU A 37 0.57 -2.20 -4.15
N TYR A 38 -0.22 -2.07 -3.07
CA TYR A 38 -0.22 -0.86 -2.23
C TYR A 38 1.14 -0.63 -1.58
N LEU A 39 1.72 -1.67 -0.99
CA LEU A 39 3.01 -1.61 -0.31
C LEU A 39 4.16 -1.31 -1.28
N LEU A 40 4.26 -2.08 -2.36
CA LEU A 40 5.31 -1.93 -3.36
C LEU A 40 5.27 -0.56 -4.02
N GLU A 41 4.08 -0.03 -4.27
CA GLU A 41 3.95 1.29 -4.84
C GLU A 41 4.34 2.40 -3.84
N PHE A 42 3.91 2.32 -2.58
CA PHE A 42 4.36 3.24 -1.53
C PHE A 42 5.89 3.27 -1.45
N LEU A 43 6.52 2.09 -1.42
CA LEU A 43 7.97 1.97 -1.34
C LEU A 43 8.67 2.39 -2.64
N LEU A 44 8.09 2.12 -3.81
CA LEU A 44 8.61 2.58 -5.10
C LEU A 44 8.69 4.10 -5.14
N VAL A 45 7.63 4.79 -4.69
CA VAL A 45 7.63 6.24 -4.59
C VAL A 45 8.70 6.70 -3.61
N PHE A 46 8.82 6.07 -2.45
CA PHE A 46 9.82 6.40 -1.44
C PHE A 46 11.27 6.27 -1.96
N ILE A 47 11.65 5.14 -2.57
CA ILE A 47 13.02 4.89 -3.04
C ILE A 47 13.40 5.69 -4.29
N SER A 48 12.43 6.14 -5.08
CA SER A 48 12.69 6.87 -6.33
C SER A 48 13.18 8.29 -6.04
N GLU A 49 14.09 8.80 -6.87
CA GLU A 49 14.48 10.20 -6.85
C GLU A 49 13.27 11.12 -7.04
N LYS A 50 13.22 12.22 -6.31
CA LYS A 50 12.18 13.24 -6.44
C LYS A 50 12.67 14.39 -7.30
N GLY A 51 11.72 15.05 -7.96
CA GLY A 51 11.97 16.29 -8.68
C GLY A 51 10.68 17.03 -8.96
N ASN A 52 10.71 17.95 -9.93
CA ASN A 52 9.56 18.74 -10.33
C ASN A 52 9.15 18.52 -11.79
N GLU A 53 8.16 19.29 -12.26
CA GLU A 53 7.70 19.22 -13.65
C GLU A 53 8.80 19.56 -14.66
N SER A 54 9.79 20.37 -14.28
CA SER A 54 10.95 20.73 -15.10
C SER A 54 12.08 19.69 -15.11
N ASN A 55 11.86 18.51 -14.50
CA ASN A 55 12.87 17.44 -14.33
C ASN A 55 14.09 17.84 -13.49
N ASN A 56 13.98 18.88 -12.67
CA ASN A 56 15.04 19.20 -11.72
C ASN A 56 14.93 18.25 -10.53
N LEU A 57 15.92 17.37 -10.37
CA LEU A 57 16.01 16.46 -9.24
C LEU A 57 16.23 17.25 -7.95
N SER A 58 15.47 16.91 -6.91
CA SER A 58 15.53 17.52 -5.58
C SER A 58 16.22 16.66 -4.54
N ASP A 59 16.39 15.36 -4.82
CA ASP A 59 17.08 14.40 -3.93
C ASP A 59 17.58 13.16 -4.70
N LYS A 60 18.11 12.18 -3.95
CA LYS A 60 18.60 10.88 -4.45
C LYS A 60 17.65 9.72 -4.11
N GLY A 61 16.38 10.02 -3.85
CA GLY A 61 15.39 9.07 -3.34
C GLY A 61 15.57 8.71 -1.87
N PHE A 62 14.84 7.70 -1.41
CA PHE A 62 14.74 7.30 0.00
C PHE A 62 14.32 8.44 0.93
N SER A 63 13.40 9.27 0.45
CA SER A 63 13.12 10.59 1.03
C SER A 63 11.66 10.97 0.94
N PHE A 64 11.26 11.86 1.85
CA PHE A 64 10.07 12.70 1.77
C PHE A 64 10.47 14.16 1.50
N PRO A 65 9.95 14.82 0.46
CA PRO A 65 10.35 16.19 0.14
C PRO A 65 9.99 17.17 1.27
N THR A 66 10.90 18.08 1.59
CA THR A 66 10.73 19.04 2.70
C THR A 66 9.96 20.30 2.27
N ASN A 67 10.24 20.79 1.06
CA ASN A 67 9.60 21.97 0.51
C ASN A 67 8.55 21.55 -0.50
N ILE A 68 7.30 21.52 -0.06
CA ILE A 68 6.15 21.28 -0.93
C ILE A 68 5.79 22.61 -1.58
N GLN A 69 6.34 22.84 -2.78
CA GLN A 69 6.03 24.02 -3.59
C GLN A 69 4.61 23.90 -4.19
N GLU A 70 4.13 24.96 -4.83
CA GLU A 70 2.86 24.94 -5.60
C GLU A 70 2.97 24.16 -6.94
N GLU A 71 4.10 23.50 -7.18
CA GLU A 71 4.34 22.64 -8.34
C GLU A 71 4.08 21.17 -8.00
N LYS A 72 3.66 20.38 -9.00
CA LYS A 72 3.48 18.95 -8.81
C LYS A 72 4.81 18.26 -8.57
N ILE A 73 4.83 17.36 -7.58
CA ILE A 73 5.99 16.54 -7.25
C ILE A 73 6.10 15.41 -8.29
N SER A 74 7.28 15.24 -8.88
CA SER A 74 7.59 14.09 -9.74
C SER A 74 8.56 13.13 -9.07
N TYR A 75 8.55 11.87 -9.48
CA TYR A 75 9.46 10.82 -9.05
C TYR A 75 9.90 9.95 -10.24
N PHE A 76 11.09 9.37 -10.15
CA PHE A 76 11.80 8.78 -11.29
C PHE A 76 12.21 7.32 -11.02
N PRO A 77 11.26 6.36 -11.08
CA PRO A 77 11.59 4.93 -10.90
C PRO A 77 12.34 4.33 -12.09
N HIS A 78 13.30 3.47 -11.78
CA HIS A 78 14.00 2.62 -12.74
C HIS A 78 13.23 1.31 -12.97
N PRO A 79 12.92 0.94 -14.23
CA PRO A 79 12.14 -0.27 -14.49
C PRO A 79 12.85 -1.60 -14.23
N ARG A 80 14.17 -1.63 -14.43
CA ARG A 80 15.01 -2.83 -14.26
C ARG A 80 14.47 -4.03 -15.04
N MET A 81 14.15 -3.82 -16.31
CA MET A 81 13.51 -4.83 -17.15
C MET A 81 14.40 -6.07 -17.36
N GLY A 82 15.72 -5.91 -17.44
CA GLY A 82 16.68 -7.04 -17.45
C GLY A 82 16.50 -7.97 -16.25
N LEU A 83 16.53 -7.42 -15.03
CA LEU A 83 16.26 -8.19 -13.81
C LEU A 83 14.86 -8.80 -13.80
N LYS A 84 13.83 -8.03 -14.18
CA LYS A 84 12.44 -8.50 -14.21
C LYS A 84 12.26 -9.68 -15.18
N ARG A 85 12.85 -9.58 -16.37
CA ARG A 85 12.87 -10.62 -17.40
C ARG A 85 13.60 -11.86 -16.90
N PHE A 86 14.78 -11.68 -16.30
CA PHE A 86 15.56 -12.76 -15.70
C PHE A 86 14.76 -13.53 -14.66
N VAL A 87 14.01 -12.85 -13.79
CA VAL A 87 13.27 -13.53 -12.70
C VAL A 87 12.02 -14.24 -13.21
N PHE A 88 11.21 -13.61 -14.06
CA PHE A 88 9.83 -14.04 -14.28
C PHE A 88 9.57 -14.73 -15.62
N LEU A 89 10.33 -14.45 -16.68
CA LEU A 89 9.94 -14.84 -18.03
C LEU A 89 9.86 -16.36 -18.19
N SER A 90 10.91 -17.10 -17.79
CA SER A 90 10.95 -18.57 -17.89
C SER A 90 9.94 -19.29 -16.99
N ARG A 91 9.37 -18.58 -16.00
CA ARG A 91 8.35 -19.06 -15.05
C ARG A 91 6.93 -18.66 -15.42
N SER A 92 6.75 -17.93 -16.52
CA SER A 92 5.44 -17.46 -16.99
C SER A 92 4.75 -18.42 -17.95
N GLU A 93 3.46 -18.25 -18.19
CA GLU A 93 2.74 -19.10 -19.15
C GLU A 93 3.31 -18.92 -20.58
N PRO A 94 3.54 -19.99 -21.36
CA PRO A 94 4.18 -19.90 -22.68
C PRO A 94 3.50 -18.93 -23.66
N ASP A 95 2.17 -18.83 -23.62
CA ASP A 95 1.37 -17.93 -24.46
C ASP A 95 1.55 -16.44 -24.13
N LYS A 96 2.23 -16.13 -23.02
CA LYS A 96 2.55 -14.76 -22.57
C LYS A 96 4.00 -14.39 -22.81
N ARG A 97 4.77 -15.24 -23.48
CA ARG A 97 6.17 -15.00 -23.83
C ARG A 97 6.23 -14.57 -25.30
N PHE A 98 6.91 -13.46 -25.57
CA PHE A 98 7.20 -13.02 -26.93
C PHE A 98 8.62 -13.45 -27.29
N ASP A 99 8.86 -13.73 -28.57
CA ASP A 99 10.15 -14.24 -29.04
C ASP A 99 11.28 -13.24 -28.72
N VAL A 100 11.04 -11.94 -28.96
CA VAL A 100 11.96 -10.85 -28.59
C VAL A 100 12.40 -10.87 -27.12
N ASP A 101 11.51 -11.27 -26.20
CA ASP A 101 11.84 -11.36 -24.78
C ASP A 101 12.62 -12.62 -24.44
N THR A 102 12.35 -13.70 -25.16
CA THR A 102 13.02 -14.98 -24.97
C THR A 102 14.46 -14.89 -25.46
N GLU A 103 14.66 -14.35 -26.65
CA GLU A 103 15.97 -14.10 -27.26
C GLU A 103 16.80 -13.14 -26.38
N ALA A 104 16.21 -12.03 -25.94
CA ALA A 104 16.85 -11.11 -25.00
C ALA A 104 17.27 -11.78 -23.68
N LEU A 105 16.47 -12.70 -23.13
CA LEU A 105 16.83 -13.43 -21.91
C LEU A 105 17.98 -14.41 -22.15
N GLU A 106 18.00 -15.09 -23.29
CA GLU A 106 19.06 -16.04 -23.65
C GLU A 106 20.41 -15.31 -23.75
N ASP A 107 20.45 -14.20 -24.46
CA ASP A 107 21.64 -13.34 -24.58
C ASP A 107 22.11 -12.82 -23.22
N HIS A 108 21.18 -12.34 -22.38
CA HIS A 108 21.50 -11.87 -21.03
C HIS A 108 22.11 -12.98 -20.16
N ARG A 109 21.54 -14.18 -20.23
CA ARG A 109 22.05 -15.35 -19.48
C ARG A 109 23.43 -15.75 -19.98
N ASP A 110 23.68 -15.72 -21.28
CA ASP A 110 24.99 -16.06 -21.83
C ASP A 110 26.07 -15.04 -21.42
N PHE A 111 25.73 -13.75 -21.42
CA PHE A 111 26.63 -12.74 -20.87
C PHE A 111 26.88 -12.92 -19.37
N LEU A 112 25.85 -13.23 -18.57
CA LEU A 112 26.00 -13.52 -17.14
C LEU A 112 26.89 -14.73 -16.87
N LYS A 113 26.74 -15.82 -17.65
CA LYS A 113 27.59 -17.01 -17.54
C LYS A 113 29.06 -16.66 -17.77
N SER A 114 29.36 -15.75 -18.70
CA SER A 114 30.74 -15.30 -18.96
C SER A 114 31.40 -14.60 -17.76
N LYS A 115 30.60 -14.08 -16.82
CA LYS A 115 31.05 -13.38 -15.61
C LYS A 115 31.21 -14.30 -14.39
N ILE A 116 30.94 -15.59 -14.54
CA ILE A 116 31.00 -16.55 -13.44
C ILE A 116 32.20 -17.45 -13.59
N ASN A 117 33.07 -17.41 -12.58
CA ASN A 117 34.20 -18.32 -12.46
C ASN A 117 33.80 -19.55 -11.65
N ILE A 118 33.96 -20.74 -12.24
CA ILE A 118 33.63 -22.00 -11.60
C ILE A 118 34.91 -22.80 -11.40
N SER A 119 35.20 -23.15 -10.15
CA SER A 119 36.33 -24.02 -9.80
C SER A 119 35.91 -25.48 -9.57
N ASP A 120 34.64 -25.73 -9.23
CA ASP A 120 34.12 -27.09 -9.01
C ASP A 120 33.58 -27.68 -10.32
N THR A 121 34.19 -28.78 -10.76
CA THR A 121 33.80 -29.55 -11.95
C THR A 121 32.37 -30.10 -11.93
N LYS A 122 31.70 -30.11 -10.77
CA LYS A 122 30.30 -30.57 -10.63
C LYS A 122 29.28 -29.47 -10.85
N LEU A 123 29.71 -28.22 -10.97
CA LEU A 123 28.85 -27.07 -11.22
C LEU A 123 29.09 -26.58 -12.63
N ASP A 124 28.01 -26.24 -13.33
CA ASP A 124 28.07 -25.50 -14.58
C ASP A 124 27.37 -24.14 -14.43
N SER A 125 27.70 -23.19 -15.31
CA SER A 125 27.21 -21.83 -15.22
C SER A 125 25.71 -21.73 -15.49
N GLY A 126 25.13 -22.66 -16.24
CA GLY A 126 23.68 -22.78 -16.44
C GLY A 126 22.97 -23.14 -15.14
N PHE A 127 23.46 -24.15 -14.43
CA PHE A 127 22.91 -24.53 -13.13
C PHE A 127 22.98 -23.38 -12.10
N ILE A 128 24.06 -22.59 -12.10
CA ILE A 128 24.16 -21.39 -11.25
C ILE A 128 23.10 -20.35 -11.63
N MET A 129 22.84 -20.12 -12.92
CA MET A 129 21.77 -19.22 -13.37
C MET A 129 20.40 -19.68 -12.88
N ASP A 130 20.14 -20.97 -12.88
CA ASP A 130 18.87 -21.53 -12.41
C ASP A 130 18.71 -21.34 -10.89
N ILE A 131 19.79 -21.55 -10.12
CA ILE A 131 19.80 -21.26 -8.67
C ILE A 131 19.53 -19.77 -8.40
N LEU A 132 20.18 -18.85 -9.11
CA LEU A 132 19.95 -17.41 -8.92
C LEU A 132 18.51 -17.01 -9.26
N GLN A 133 17.97 -17.57 -10.34
CA GLN A 133 16.59 -17.34 -10.72
C GLN A 133 15.62 -17.90 -9.67
N ASP A 134 15.82 -19.14 -9.20
CA ASP A 134 15.00 -19.76 -8.16
C ASP A 134 15.06 -19.00 -6.83
N LEU A 135 16.24 -18.53 -6.44
CA LEU A 135 16.43 -17.70 -5.24
C LEU A 135 15.56 -16.45 -5.30
N LEU A 136 15.64 -15.68 -6.38
CA LEU A 136 14.87 -14.43 -6.53
C LEU A 136 13.37 -14.72 -6.68
N TYR A 137 13.01 -15.74 -7.47
CA TYR A 137 11.62 -16.14 -7.67
C TYR A 137 10.95 -16.63 -6.37
N GLY A 138 11.74 -17.14 -5.42
CA GLY A 138 11.27 -17.50 -4.07
C GLY A 138 10.70 -16.32 -3.27
N PHE A 139 11.06 -15.07 -3.62
CA PHE A 139 10.52 -13.85 -3.00
C PHE A 139 9.33 -13.27 -3.76
N ASN A 140 8.57 -14.09 -4.49
CA ASN A 140 7.42 -13.60 -5.22
C ASN A 140 6.34 -13.01 -4.29
N ALA A 141 5.78 -11.87 -4.69
CA ALA A 141 4.68 -11.21 -3.99
C ALA A 141 3.40 -11.21 -4.85
N ILE A 142 3.57 -10.99 -6.16
CA ILE A 142 2.48 -10.92 -7.13
C ILE A 142 2.86 -11.76 -8.35
N ILE A 143 2.30 -12.96 -8.45
CA ILE A 143 2.40 -13.83 -9.64
C ILE A 143 1.02 -13.91 -10.29
N GLY A 144 0.13 -14.75 -9.74
CA GLY A 144 -1.28 -14.88 -10.10
C GLY A 144 -1.55 -14.84 -11.62
N LYS A 145 -2.59 -14.09 -12.02
CA LYS A 145 -3.01 -13.93 -13.42
C LYS A 145 -2.17 -12.91 -14.20
N ARG A 146 -1.08 -12.37 -13.64
CA ARG A 146 -0.26 -11.33 -14.28
C ARG A 146 0.67 -11.95 -15.32
N SER A 147 0.85 -11.27 -16.45
CA SER A 147 1.97 -11.54 -17.35
C SER A 147 3.29 -11.26 -16.62
N TRP A 148 4.39 -11.88 -17.06
CA TRP A 148 5.70 -11.82 -16.39
C TRP A 148 6.16 -10.38 -16.11
N PHE A 149 5.94 -9.46 -17.06
CA PHE A 149 6.30 -8.04 -16.93
C PHE A 149 5.43 -7.26 -15.93
N ALA A 150 4.35 -7.85 -15.44
CA ALA A 150 3.46 -7.29 -14.42
C ALA A 150 3.51 -8.07 -13.09
N GLN A 151 4.46 -9.01 -12.95
CA GLN A 151 4.75 -9.68 -11.69
C GLN A 151 5.70 -8.85 -10.83
N SER A 152 5.67 -9.09 -9.52
CA SER A 152 6.49 -8.35 -8.54
C SER A 152 6.98 -9.26 -7.41
N LEU A 153 8.13 -8.88 -6.84
CA LEU A 153 8.75 -9.52 -5.68
C LEU A 153 8.42 -8.78 -4.39
N LEU A 154 8.71 -9.39 -3.25
CA LEU A 154 8.67 -8.77 -1.93
C LEU A 154 9.74 -7.65 -1.84
N PRO A 155 9.47 -6.55 -1.11
CA PRO A 155 10.37 -5.39 -1.02
C PRO A 155 11.52 -5.61 -0.02
N VAL A 156 12.33 -6.64 -0.26
CA VAL A 156 13.46 -7.03 0.62
C VAL A 156 14.82 -6.51 0.15
N ALA A 157 14.85 -5.85 -1.02
CA ALA A 157 15.96 -5.05 -1.53
C ALA A 157 15.40 -3.96 -2.48
N PRO A 158 16.03 -2.77 -2.57
CA PRO A 158 15.52 -1.68 -3.41
C PRO A 158 15.38 -2.05 -4.90
N GLU A 159 16.27 -2.91 -5.39
CA GLU A 159 16.31 -3.36 -6.78
C GLU A 159 15.13 -4.28 -7.14
N LEU A 160 14.52 -4.93 -6.15
CA LEU A 160 13.39 -5.85 -6.33
C LEU A 160 12.02 -5.14 -6.34
N ILE A 161 12.01 -3.83 -6.07
CA ILE A 161 10.80 -3.01 -6.11
C ILE A 161 10.65 -2.47 -7.53
N PHE A 162 9.93 -3.22 -8.36
CA PHE A 162 9.72 -2.89 -9.77
C PHE A 162 8.61 -1.84 -9.96
N ASN A 163 8.74 -1.04 -11.00
CA ASN A 163 7.62 -0.27 -11.52
C ASN A 163 6.69 -1.15 -12.39
N GLU A 164 5.53 -0.59 -12.73
CA GLU A 164 4.66 -1.21 -13.72
C GLU A 164 5.29 -1.14 -15.10
N ALA A 165 5.30 -2.27 -15.80
CA ALA A 165 5.63 -2.39 -17.21
C ALA A 165 4.52 -3.19 -17.89
N ILE A 166 4.15 -2.82 -19.12
CA ILE A 166 3.14 -3.52 -19.91
C ILE A 166 3.68 -3.77 -21.30
N GLY A 167 3.87 -5.05 -21.65
CA GLY A 167 4.21 -5.48 -23.00
C GLY A 167 2.94 -5.72 -23.80
N SER A 168 2.60 -4.82 -24.73
CA SER A 168 1.43 -5.01 -25.59
C SER A 168 1.73 -5.99 -26.72
N LYS A 169 0.76 -6.85 -27.04
CA LYS A 169 0.90 -7.85 -28.12
C LYS A 169 1.29 -7.19 -29.45
N ASN A 170 0.64 -6.09 -29.81
CA ASN A 170 0.88 -5.37 -31.05
C ASN A 170 2.30 -4.81 -31.18
N GLN A 171 2.98 -4.51 -30.08
CA GLN A 171 4.34 -3.98 -30.08
C GLN A 171 5.41 -5.07 -30.05
N ARG A 172 5.09 -6.26 -29.51
CA ARG A 172 6.09 -7.31 -29.23
C ARG A 172 6.02 -8.52 -30.15
N GLU A 173 4.86 -8.85 -30.73
CA GLU A 173 4.67 -10.09 -31.51
C GLU A 173 5.54 -10.19 -32.76
N ASN A 174 5.82 -9.06 -33.42
CA ASN A 174 6.65 -9.01 -34.64
C ASN A 174 7.96 -8.23 -34.42
N LYS A 175 8.36 -8.03 -33.17
CA LYS A 175 9.60 -7.35 -32.87
C LYS A 175 10.75 -8.36 -32.97
N GLU A 176 11.71 -8.08 -33.83
CA GLU A 176 12.96 -8.85 -33.89
C GLU A 176 13.91 -8.33 -32.82
N TYR A 177 14.64 -9.23 -32.15
CA TYR A 177 15.68 -8.84 -31.21
C TYR A 177 16.99 -8.68 -31.98
N GLU A 178 17.57 -7.49 -31.90
CA GLU A 178 18.93 -7.23 -32.36
C GLU A 178 19.86 -7.19 -31.15
N ASN A 179 21.09 -7.70 -31.29
CA ASN A 179 22.07 -7.61 -30.22
C ASN A 179 22.27 -6.14 -29.84
N TYR A 180 22.28 -5.85 -28.54
CA TYR A 180 22.37 -4.48 -28.00
C TYR A 180 21.10 -3.62 -28.23
N ASP A 181 19.96 -4.22 -28.60
CA ASP A 181 18.72 -3.47 -28.81
C ASP A 181 18.11 -2.98 -27.49
N LEU A 182 18.39 -1.73 -27.14
CA LEU A 182 17.74 -1.02 -26.04
C LEU A 182 16.22 -0.93 -26.22
N GLU A 183 15.73 -0.89 -27.46
CA GLU A 183 14.31 -0.76 -27.74
C GLU A 183 13.50 -1.96 -27.20
N VAL A 184 14.14 -3.09 -26.88
CA VAL A 184 13.48 -4.22 -26.22
C VAL A 184 12.86 -3.82 -24.88
N ASP A 185 13.52 -2.91 -24.15
CA ASP A 185 13.11 -2.35 -22.86
C ASP A 185 12.29 -1.06 -23.02
N PHE A 186 12.65 -0.17 -23.96
CA PHE A 186 11.88 1.05 -24.22
C PHE A 186 10.50 0.77 -24.82
N GLY A 187 10.31 -0.37 -25.48
CA GLY A 187 9.04 -0.80 -26.06
C GLY A 187 7.95 -1.19 -25.04
N PHE A 188 8.22 -1.13 -23.74
CA PHE A 188 7.20 -1.34 -22.69
C PHE A 188 6.46 -0.05 -22.37
N GLU A 189 5.15 -0.17 -22.10
CA GLU A 189 4.36 0.93 -21.55
C GLU A 189 4.47 0.99 -20.02
N PHE A 190 5.11 2.03 -19.48
CA PHE A 190 5.29 2.22 -18.02
C PHE A 190 4.28 3.16 -17.35
N ASN A 191 3.49 3.85 -18.19
CA ASN A 191 2.55 4.90 -17.78
C ASN A 191 1.08 4.52 -17.98
N ARG A 192 0.78 3.24 -18.28
CA ARG A 192 -0.59 2.77 -18.45
C ARG A 192 -1.38 2.82 -17.14
N ARG A 193 -0.68 2.75 -15.98
CA ARG A 193 -1.23 2.78 -14.62
C ARG A 193 -2.35 1.76 -14.41
N SER A 194 -2.15 0.57 -14.96
CA SER A 194 -3.13 -0.50 -14.95
C SER A 194 -3.26 -1.16 -13.58
N PHE A 195 -2.18 -1.18 -12.78
CA PHE A 195 -2.05 -1.92 -11.52
C PHE A 195 -1.15 -1.18 -10.49
N MET A 196 -0.20 -0.33 -10.90
CA MET A 196 0.59 0.56 -10.01
C MET A 196 0.35 2.05 -10.34
N ALA A 197 0.77 2.96 -9.45
CA ALA A 197 0.42 4.40 -9.44
C ALA A 197 -1.07 4.65 -9.11
N ARG A 198 -1.51 4.02 -8.01
CA ARG A 198 -2.85 3.96 -7.46
C ARG A 198 -2.81 4.28 -5.94
N GLY A 199 -3.18 3.34 -5.08
CA GLY A 199 -3.38 3.58 -3.65
C GLY A 199 -2.11 3.63 -2.79
N GLY A 200 -0.97 3.13 -3.27
CA GLY A 200 0.31 3.27 -2.55
C GLY A 200 0.85 4.71 -2.60
N GLU A 201 0.70 5.40 -3.74
CA GLU A 201 1.04 6.82 -3.85
C GLU A 201 0.13 7.70 -2.98
N VAL A 202 -1.17 7.36 -2.89
CA VAL A 202 -2.10 8.02 -1.96
C VAL A 202 -1.60 7.92 -0.52
N TYR A 203 -1.14 6.74 -0.12
CA TYR A 203 -0.57 6.55 1.21
C TYR A 203 0.75 7.30 1.40
N TYR A 204 1.62 7.33 0.39
CA TYR A 204 2.84 8.14 0.41
C TYR A 204 2.53 9.62 0.64
N LEU A 205 1.55 10.18 -0.08
CA LEU A 205 1.12 11.58 0.10
C LEU A 205 0.54 11.82 1.49
N HIS A 206 -0.20 10.87 2.05
CA HIS A 206 -0.75 10.96 3.39
C HIS A 206 0.34 10.93 4.48
N VAL A 207 1.36 10.11 4.32
CA VAL A 207 2.55 10.11 5.19
C VAL A 207 3.30 11.43 5.06
N LEU A 208 3.55 11.89 3.84
CA LEU A 208 4.17 13.19 3.57
C LEU A 208 3.39 14.33 4.25
N GLN A 209 2.06 14.31 4.20
CA GLN A 209 1.20 15.29 4.85
C GLN A 209 1.41 15.34 6.37
N GLY A 210 1.66 14.18 7.01
CA GLY A 210 1.93 14.09 8.45
C GLY A 210 3.36 14.49 8.84
N LEU A 211 4.28 14.51 7.86
CA LEU A 211 5.69 14.86 8.05
C LEU A 211 6.00 16.32 7.74
N VAL A 212 5.08 17.08 7.15
CA VAL A 212 5.27 18.52 6.90
C VAL A 212 5.57 19.23 8.24
N GLY A 213 6.73 19.86 8.31
CA GLY A 213 7.20 20.57 9.51
C GLY A 213 7.75 19.68 10.63
N GLN A 214 7.92 18.37 10.41
CA GLN A 214 8.39 17.40 11.40
C GLN A 214 9.74 16.79 10.99
N ASP A 215 10.78 17.62 10.87
CA ASP A 215 12.06 17.22 10.27
C ASP A 215 12.79 16.08 11.00
N GLU A 216 12.72 16.04 12.33
CA GLU A 216 13.34 14.96 13.12
C GLU A 216 12.64 13.62 12.88
N LEU A 217 11.30 13.62 12.97
CA LEU A 217 10.49 12.43 12.72
C LEU A 217 10.61 11.95 11.27
N LYS A 218 10.70 12.87 10.32
CA LYS A 218 10.93 12.56 8.91
C LYS A 218 12.24 11.80 8.72
N LYS A 219 13.36 12.33 9.22
CA LYS A 219 14.68 11.68 9.13
C LYS A 219 14.67 10.29 9.77
N GLU A 220 13.99 10.15 10.89
CA GLU A 220 13.84 8.87 11.58
C GLU A 220 13.06 7.86 10.73
N ILE A 221 11.90 8.24 10.18
CA ILE A 221 11.10 7.37 9.30
C ILE A 221 11.86 7.02 8.02
N GLU A 222 12.55 7.97 7.39
CA GLU A 222 13.39 7.72 6.20
C GLU A 222 14.48 6.67 6.50
N SER A 223 15.16 6.80 7.64
CA SER A 223 16.17 5.84 8.09
C SER A 223 15.56 4.45 8.33
N LEU A 224 14.41 4.39 9.02
CA LEU A 224 13.72 3.16 9.35
C LEU A 224 13.18 2.42 8.11
N LEU A 225 12.57 3.13 7.16
CA LEU A 225 12.13 2.58 5.88
C LEU A 225 13.32 2.10 5.03
N THR A 226 14.41 2.87 5.02
CA THR A 226 15.64 2.46 4.34
C THR A 226 16.20 1.18 4.94
N GLY A 227 16.21 1.06 6.28
CA GLY A 227 16.64 -0.13 6.99
C GLY A 227 15.77 -1.35 6.71
N LEU A 228 14.44 -1.17 6.61
CA LEU A 228 13.50 -2.24 6.24
C LEU A 228 13.86 -2.86 4.89
N ILE A 229 14.03 -2.02 3.86
CA ILE A 229 14.24 -2.48 2.48
C ILE A 229 15.68 -2.94 2.26
N LYS A 230 16.66 -2.41 3.00
CA LYS A 230 18.07 -2.83 2.91
C LYS A 230 18.43 -3.95 3.89
N GLY A 231 17.43 -4.59 4.51
CA GLY A 231 17.63 -5.61 5.53
C GLY A 231 18.32 -6.89 5.04
N VAL A 232 18.32 -7.16 3.73
CA VAL A 232 18.95 -8.35 3.12
C VAL A 232 19.95 -7.93 2.03
N PRO A 233 21.16 -7.48 2.41
CA PRO A 233 22.14 -6.94 1.46
C PRO A 233 22.57 -7.94 0.38
N GLN A 234 22.53 -9.24 0.67
CA GLN A 234 22.86 -10.31 -0.29
C GLN A 234 21.95 -10.27 -1.52
N LEU A 235 20.66 -9.98 -1.33
CA LEU A 235 19.72 -9.86 -2.45
C LEU A 235 19.99 -8.63 -3.28
N SER A 236 20.40 -7.52 -2.67
CA SER A 236 20.84 -6.32 -3.41
C SER A 236 22.08 -6.61 -4.25
N ILE A 237 23.08 -7.34 -3.72
CA ILE A 237 24.28 -7.74 -4.47
C ILE A 237 23.91 -8.61 -5.69
N VAL A 238 23.08 -9.64 -5.49
CA VAL A 238 22.64 -10.55 -6.58
C VAL A 238 21.84 -9.78 -7.62
N SER A 239 20.93 -8.90 -7.19
CA SER A 239 20.08 -8.10 -8.09
C SER A 239 20.90 -7.12 -8.93
N ASN A 240 21.87 -6.43 -8.30
CA ASN A 240 22.77 -5.53 -9.00
C ASN A 240 23.74 -6.27 -9.93
N PHE A 241 24.17 -7.49 -9.58
CA PHE A 241 24.95 -8.32 -10.51
C PHE A 241 24.15 -8.66 -11.77
N ILE A 242 22.89 -9.05 -11.63
CA ILE A 242 22.03 -9.43 -12.76
C ILE A 242 21.66 -8.20 -13.60
N GLN A 243 21.15 -7.14 -12.96
CA GLN A 243 20.74 -5.91 -13.65
C GLN A 243 21.95 -5.17 -14.23
N GLY A 244 23.06 -5.10 -13.51
CA GLY A 244 24.29 -4.45 -13.98
C GLY A 244 24.90 -5.19 -15.17
N ALA A 245 24.79 -6.53 -15.24
CA ALA A 245 25.20 -7.25 -16.44
C ALA A 245 24.30 -6.95 -17.64
N TRP A 246 22.99 -6.75 -17.43
CA TRP A 246 22.09 -6.30 -18.49
C TRP A 246 22.48 -4.92 -19.01
N GLU A 247 22.75 -3.99 -18.08
CA GLU A 247 23.13 -2.61 -18.36
C GLU A 247 24.48 -2.53 -19.06
N GLU A 248 25.50 -3.23 -18.58
CA GLU A 248 26.84 -3.24 -19.20
C GLU A 248 26.81 -3.79 -20.63
N TYR A 249 25.97 -4.80 -20.88
CA TYR A 249 25.85 -5.36 -22.23
C TYR A 249 25.10 -4.39 -23.16
N HIS A 250 23.95 -3.83 -22.75
CA HIS A 250 23.08 -3.04 -23.64
C HIS A 250 23.35 -1.52 -23.63
N TYR A 251 24.09 -0.98 -22.65
CA TYR A 251 24.45 0.44 -22.54
C TYR A 251 25.98 0.66 -22.59
N PRO A 252 26.69 0.19 -23.64
CA PRO A 252 28.16 0.24 -23.68
C PRO A 252 28.75 1.63 -23.93
N GLU A 253 27.96 2.61 -24.40
CA GLU A 253 28.38 4.00 -24.51
C GLU A 253 28.06 4.74 -23.20
N ASN A 254 29.09 5.12 -22.43
CA ASN A 254 29.03 5.83 -21.15
C ASN A 254 28.19 7.12 -21.11
N ASP A 255 27.58 7.53 -22.23
CA ASP A 255 26.75 8.73 -22.36
C ASP A 255 25.24 8.43 -22.19
N GLN A 256 24.81 7.17 -22.17
CA GLN A 256 23.40 6.81 -21.98
C GLN A 256 23.13 6.36 -20.54
N GLU A 257 22.40 7.19 -19.80
CA GLU A 257 21.91 6.87 -18.46
C GLU A 257 20.92 5.69 -18.50
N PRO A 258 20.92 4.80 -17.50
CA PRO A 258 19.94 3.73 -17.38
C PRO A 258 18.51 4.26 -17.45
N LEU A 259 17.62 3.48 -18.08
CA LEU A 259 16.21 3.85 -18.26
C LEU A 259 15.57 4.31 -16.94
N SER A 260 15.04 5.53 -16.96
CA SER A 260 14.30 6.13 -15.85
C SER A 260 12.98 6.71 -16.33
N ILE A 261 11.89 6.41 -15.62
CA ILE A 261 10.53 6.78 -16.03
C ILE A 261 10.04 7.92 -15.15
N LYS A 262 9.80 9.09 -15.73
CA LYS A 262 9.13 10.19 -15.01
C LYS A 262 7.69 9.83 -14.67
N LYS A 263 7.35 9.90 -13.39
CA LYS A 263 5.97 9.86 -12.89
C LYS A 263 5.68 11.12 -12.09
N THR A 264 4.46 11.64 -12.20
CA THR A 264 4.01 12.81 -11.43
C THR A 264 3.01 12.36 -10.40
N MET A 265 3.20 12.80 -9.15
CA MET A 265 2.24 12.60 -8.06
C MET A 265 1.02 13.49 -8.26
N GLU A 266 -0.13 13.02 -7.82
CA GLU A 266 -1.35 13.82 -7.87
C GLU A 266 -1.69 14.34 -6.48
N TRP A 267 -2.97 14.28 -6.12
CA TRP A 267 -3.51 14.91 -4.95
C TRP A 267 -4.42 13.96 -4.17
N ILE A 268 -4.46 14.21 -2.87
CA ILE A 268 -5.38 13.64 -1.89
C ILE A 268 -6.21 14.77 -1.25
N PRO A 269 -7.38 14.50 -0.67
CA PRO A 269 -8.11 15.48 0.11
C PRO A 269 -7.29 16.03 1.28
N SER A 270 -7.28 17.35 1.47
CA SER A 270 -6.53 17.98 2.57
C SER A 270 -6.98 17.53 3.97
N ASN A 271 -8.24 17.09 4.11
CA ASN A 271 -8.80 16.61 5.37
C ASN A 271 -8.11 15.33 5.90
N TYR A 272 -7.42 14.56 5.05
CA TYR A 272 -6.63 13.41 5.50
C TYR A 272 -5.59 13.79 6.57
N SER A 273 -5.19 15.07 6.63
CA SER A 273 -4.33 15.63 7.68
C SER A 273 -4.82 15.35 9.10
N LYS A 274 -6.14 15.24 9.31
CA LYS A 274 -6.73 14.88 10.61
C LYS A 274 -6.31 13.50 11.13
N ARG A 275 -5.75 12.65 10.27
CA ARG A 275 -5.20 11.32 10.62
C ARG A 275 -3.71 11.17 10.33
N ALA A 276 -3.12 12.10 9.58
CA ALA A 276 -1.74 12.00 9.12
C ALA A 276 -0.73 11.97 10.28
N HIS A 277 -0.94 12.80 11.33
CA HIS A 277 -0.08 12.78 12.52
C HIS A 277 -0.08 11.42 13.24
N PHE A 278 -1.26 10.81 13.41
CA PHE A 278 -1.35 9.47 13.99
C PHE A 278 -0.66 8.44 13.10
N THR A 279 -0.83 8.54 11.78
CA THR A 279 -0.25 7.61 10.81
C THR A 279 1.28 7.58 10.87
N VAL A 280 1.93 8.73 10.97
CA VAL A 280 3.40 8.78 11.04
C VAL A 280 3.95 8.20 12.34
N ILE A 281 3.22 8.38 13.47
CA ILE A 281 3.59 7.77 14.75
C ILE A 281 3.38 6.25 14.71
N GLU A 282 2.24 5.80 14.20
CA GLU A 282 1.90 4.38 14.05
C GLU A 282 2.93 3.67 13.16
N MET A 283 3.32 4.28 12.04
CA MET A 283 4.38 3.77 11.16
C MET A 283 5.73 3.74 11.87
N LYS A 284 6.12 4.83 12.56
CA LYS A 284 7.37 4.87 13.33
C LYS A 284 7.44 3.71 14.32
N ASN A 285 6.41 3.51 15.14
CA ASN A 285 6.36 2.45 16.16
C ASN A 285 6.50 1.05 15.54
N LEU A 286 5.84 0.81 14.40
CA LEU A 286 5.98 -0.44 13.66
C LEU A 286 7.40 -0.66 13.14
N LEU A 287 7.98 0.36 12.53
CA LEU A 287 9.28 0.21 11.89
C LEU A 287 10.42 0.09 12.90
N SER A 288 10.33 0.76 14.05
CA SER A 288 11.32 0.67 15.12
C SER A 288 11.24 -0.63 15.91
N SER A 289 10.08 -1.31 15.96
CA SER A 289 9.94 -2.59 16.66
C SER A 289 10.85 -3.68 16.06
N LEU A 290 11.64 -4.38 16.89
CA LEU A 290 12.52 -5.49 16.50
C LEU A 290 11.74 -6.77 16.18
N ILE A 291 11.13 -6.79 14.99
CA ILE A 291 10.33 -7.88 14.43
C ILE A 291 11.07 -8.49 13.24
N ASN A 292 10.80 -9.77 12.93
CA ASN A 292 11.30 -10.40 11.72
C ASN A 292 11.04 -9.51 10.48
N PRO A 293 12.03 -9.26 9.61
CA PRO A 293 11.87 -8.33 8.48
C PRO A 293 10.70 -8.67 7.53
N LEU A 294 10.46 -9.95 7.22
CA LEU A 294 9.37 -10.36 6.34
C LEU A 294 8.01 -10.13 7.00
N GLU A 295 7.91 -10.45 8.30
CA GLU A 295 6.71 -10.15 9.06
C GLU A 295 6.46 -8.63 9.15
N LYS A 296 7.52 -7.82 9.31
CA LYS A 296 7.42 -6.36 9.32
C LYS A 296 6.91 -5.81 7.99
N VAL A 297 7.30 -6.41 6.86
CA VAL A 297 6.77 -6.11 5.52
C VAL A 297 5.25 -6.37 5.46
N ASP A 298 4.80 -7.53 5.95
CA ASP A 298 3.37 -7.88 5.95
C ASP A 298 2.55 -6.98 6.90
N LEU A 299 3.08 -6.68 8.08
CA LEU A 299 2.43 -5.75 9.02
C LEU A 299 2.35 -4.33 8.44
N LEU A 300 3.38 -3.88 7.71
CA LEU A 300 3.35 -2.58 7.03
C LEU A 300 2.30 -2.57 5.93
N GLY A 301 2.18 -3.63 5.12
CA GLY A 301 1.09 -3.78 4.16
C GLY A 301 -0.29 -3.67 4.82
N SER A 302 -0.48 -4.35 5.95
CA SER A 302 -1.73 -4.31 6.71
C SER A 302 -2.03 -2.93 7.29
N LEU A 303 -1.00 -2.22 7.78
CA LEU A 303 -1.12 -0.83 8.22
C LEU A 303 -1.59 0.07 7.07
N ILE A 304 -0.97 -0.03 5.89
CA ILE A 304 -1.36 0.77 4.71
C ILE A 304 -2.85 0.57 4.40
N ILE A 305 -3.32 -0.68 4.38
CA ILE A 305 -4.72 -0.98 4.11
C ILE A 305 -5.66 -0.38 5.17
N LEU A 306 -5.34 -0.54 6.46
CA LEU A 306 -6.12 0.07 7.54
C LEU A 306 -6.18 1.61 7.41
N GLN A 307 -5.07 2.25 7.04
CA GLN A 307 -5.04 3.71 6.86
C GLN A 307 -5.86 4.16 5.66
N ILE A 308 -5.82 3.43 4.54
CA ILE A 308 -6.66 3.72 3.37
C ILE A 308 -8.15 3.65 3.75
N MET A 309 -8.55 2.59 4.48
CA MET A 309 -9.92 2.48 4.98
C MET A 309 -10.28 3.62 5.94
N ARG A 310 -9.36 4.02 6.84
CA ARG A 310 -9.54 5.12 7.81
C ARG A 310 -9.69 6.47 7.10
N MET A 311 -8.88 6.72 6.08
CA MET A 311 -8.93 7.95 5.27
C MET A 311 -10.23 8.05 4.48
N MET A 312 -10.64 6.98 3.78
CA MET A 312 -11.92 6.97 3.07
C MET A 312 -13.09 7.14 4.03
N SER A 313 -13.02 6.51 5.20
CA SER A 313 -14.03 6.62 6.25
C SER A 313 -14.17 8.07 6.75
N LEU A 314 -13.05 8.70 7.08
CA LEU A 314 -12.99 10.11 7.48
C LEU A 314 -13.63 11.03 6.44
N GLN A 315 -13.24 10.89 5.17
CA GLN A 315 -13.70 11.78 4.12
C GLN A 315 -15.19 11.61 3.84
N ALA A 316 -15.71 10.38 3.93
CA ALA A 316 -17.14 10.14 3.83
C ALA A 316 -17.92 10.86 4.94
N ALA A 317 -17.47 10.74 6.19
CA ALA A 317 -18.11 11.41 7.33
C ALA A 317 -18.08 12.94 7.21
N ILE A 318 -16.95 13.51 6.78
CA ILE A 318 -16.83 14.96 6.58
C ILE A 318 -17.74 15.44 5.44
N LYS A 319 -17.78 14.71 4.32
CA LYS A 319 -18.60 15.11 3.15
C LYS A 319 -20.09 15.04 3.41
N LEU A 320 -20.54 14.05 4.20
CA LEU A 320 -21.97 13.82 4.44
C LEU A 320 -22.50 14.58 5.65
N GLU A 321 -21.71 14.65 6.72
CA GLU A 321 -22.19 15.10 8.03
C GLU A 321 -21.36 16.27 8.59
N ASN A 322 -20.27 16.66 7.91
CA ASN A 322 -19.26 17.61 8.41
C ASN A 322 -18.70 17.21 9.78
N GLN A 323 -18.64 15.90 10.04
CA GLN A 323 -18.16 15.32 11.28
C GLN A 323 -16.94 14.42 11.03
N ASP A 324 -16.21 14.19 12.10
CA ASP A 324 -15.05 13.31 12.14
C ASP A 324 -15.32 12.06 13.00
N ASN A 325 -16.52 11.53 12.84
CA ASN A 325 -17.05 10.50 13.73
C ASN A 325 -17.74 9.39 12.93
N MET A 326 -16.96 8.44 12.46
CA MET A 326 -17.48 7.20 11.89
C MET A 326 -16.83 6.01 12.57
N GLU A 327 -17.64 5.25 13.29
CA GLU A 327 -17.25 4.17 14.17
C GLU A 327 -16.96 2.86 13.43
N TRP A 328 -15.96 2.13 13.92
CA TRP A 328 -15.70 0.73 13.58
C TRP A 328 -15.97 -0.12 14.81
N VAL A 329 -17.19 -0.61 14.95
CA VAL A 329 -17.55 -1.51 16.05
C VAL A 329 -17.05 -2.91 15.73
N ILE A 330 -16.18 -3.44 16.60
CA ILE A 330 -15.53 -4.72 16.40
C ILE A 330 -16.34 -5.81 17.09
N ASP A 331 -16.69 -6.86 16.35
CA ASP A 331 -17.26 -8.07 16.92
C ASP A 331 -16.18 -9.14 17.10
N LEU A 332 -15.92 -9.48 18.36
CA LEU A 332 -14.99 -10.53 18.79
C LEU A 332 -15.75 -11.70 19.44
N THR A 333 -17.08 -11.67 19.40
CA THR A 333 -17.92 -12.71 19.97
C THR A 333 -18.18 -13.81 18.96
N ASP A 334 -18.22 -15.06 19.44
CA ASP A 334 -18.62 -16.22 18.64
C ASP A 334 -20.15 -16.37 18.55
N ASP A 335 -20.91 -15.48 19.20
CA ASP A 335 -22.36 -15.54 19.25
C ASP A 335 -23.00 -15.04 17.94
N THR A 336 -23.54 -15.98 17.16
CA THR A 336 -24.23 -15.70 15.90
C THR A 336 -25.51 -14.90 16.07
N HIS A 337 -26.07 -14.84 17.28
CA HIS A 337 -27.28 -14.10 17.61
C HIS A 337 -27.03 -12.91 18.56
N GLY A 338 -25.78 -12.70 18.93
CA GLY A 338 -25.34 -11.71 19.91
C GLY A 338 -25.68 -10.28 19.52
N GLN A 339 -25.89 -9.44 20.52
CA GLN A 339 -26.19 -8.02 20.30
C GLN A 339 -25.01 -7.29 19.67
N ILE A 340 -23.77 -7.56 20.09
CA ILE A 340 -22.56 -6.98 19.51
C ILE A 340 -22.45 -7.26 18.02
N ARG A 341 -22.69 -8.50 17.60
CA ARG A 341 -22.71 -8.86 16.18
C ARG A 341 -23.69 -8.01 15.38
N LYS A 342 -24.89 -7.77 15.90
CA LYS A 342 -25.90 -6.90 15.24
C LYS A 342 -25.42 -5.46 15.14
N ILE A 343 -24.86 -4.91 16.22
CA ILE A 343 -24.30 -3.55 16.26
C ILE A 343 -23.13 -3.42 15.29
N ALA A 344 -22.18 -4.35 15.30
CA ALA A 344 -21.03 -4.38 14.39
C ALA A 344 -21.44 -4.53 12.92
N THR A 345 -22.46 -5.35 12.63
CA THR A 345 -23.04 -5.46 11.29
C THR A 345 -23.65 -4.13 10.82
N SER A 346 -24.35 -3.43 11.73
CA SER A 346 -24.93 -2.12 11.44
C SER A 346 -23.85 -1.04 11.24
N SER A 347 -22.82 -1.02 12.10
CA SER A 347 -21.66 -0.13 11.98
C SER A 347 -20.96 -0.32 10.64
N TYR A 348 -20.62 -1.55 10.26
CA TYR A 348 -20.01 -1.81 8.96
C TYR A 348 -20.92 -1.41 7.79
N ARG A 349 -22.22 -1.73 7.85
CA ARG A 349 -23.17 -1.33 6.81
C ARG A 349 -23.19 0.19 6.63
N LYS A 350 -23.23 0.94 7.73
CA LYS A 350 -23.17 2.41 7.72
C LYS A 350 -21.88 2.92 7.07
N VAL A 351 -20.71 2.35 7.42
CA VAL A 351 -19.43 2.70 6.79
C VAL A 351 -19.48 2.45 5.28
N GLU A 352 -19.91 1.26 4.87
CA GLU A 352 -19.97 0.87 3.47
C GLU A 352 -20.93 1.75 2.67
N GLU A 353 -22.10 2.06 3.23
CA GLU A 353 -23.10 2.94 2.62
C GLU A 353 -22.60 4.39 2.54
N ASN A 354 -22.06 4.94 3.62
CA ASN A 354 -21.57 6.32 3.66
C ASN A 354 -20.43 6.55 2.68
N VAL A 355 -19.53 5.57 2.54
CA VAL A 355 -18.43 5.67 1.59
C VAL A 355 -18.93 5.73 0.15
N PHE A 356 -20.01 5.04 -0.17
CA PHE A 356 -20.66 5.18 -1.47
C PHE A 356 -21.45 6.49 -1.58
N ARG A 357 -22.26 6.84 -0.58
CA ARG A 357 -23.10 8.05 -0.57
C ARG A 357 -22.29 9.33 -0.72
N ALA A 358 -21.09 9.40 -0.16
CA ALA A 358 -20.22 10.58 -0.27
C ALA A 358 -19.84 10.90 -1.73
N VAL A 359 -19.88 9.92 -2.65
CA VAL A 359 -19.67 10.13 -4.08
C VAL A 359 -20.74 11.02 -4.70
N HIS A 360 -21.97 10.98 -4.19
CA HIS A 360 -23.06 11.84 -4.67
C HIS A 360 -22.86 13.32 -4.35
N THR A 361 -21.87 13.67 -3.52
CA THR A 361 -21.50 15.06 -3.25
C THR A 361 -20.57 15.65 -4.31
N ALA A 362 -20.08 14.84 -5.26
CA ALA A 362 -19.21 15.26 -6.35
C ALA A 362 -20.00 15.97 -7.46
N ASP A 363 -19.29 16.72 -8.32
CA ASP A 363 -19.88 17.50 -9.42
C ASP A 363 -20.17 16.60 -10.63
N LEU A 364 -21.31 15.92 -10.59
CA LEU A 364 -21.77 15.03 -11.66
C LEU A 364 -22.02 15.78 -12.97
N LYS A 365 -22.59 16.99 -12.90
CA LYS A 365 -22.93 17.76 -14.09
C LYS A 365 -21.68 18.09 -14.89
N THR A 366 -20.67 18.68 -14.25
CA THR A 366 -19.41 19.01 -14.92
C THR A 366 -18.70 17.77 -15.47
N TYR A 367 -18.75 16.64 -14.74
CA TYR A 367 -18.21 15.37 -15.23
C TYR A 367 -18.91 14.88 -16.51
N MET A 368 -20.24 14.92 -16.54
CA MET A 368 -21.03 14.51 -17.70
C MET A 368 -20.82 15.43 -18.90
N ASP A 369 -20.80 16.74 -18.69
CA ASP A 369 -20.61 17.75 -19.74
C ASP A 369 -19.22 17.63 -20.43
N ASN A 370 -18.22 17.11 -19.70
CA ASN A 370 -16.85 16.90 -20.22
C ASN A 370 -16.57 15.44 -20.66
N SER A 371 -17.52 14.52 -20.49
CA SER A 371 -17.36 13.12 -20.89
C SER A 371 -17.64 12.95 -22.39
N SER A 372 -16.66 12.43 -23.14
CA SER A 372 -16.85 12.08 -24.56
C SER A 372 -17.80 10.89 -24.78
N ARG A 373 -18.08 10.12 -23.72
CA ARG A 373 -19.02 9.00 -23.74
C ARG A 373 -20.36 9.43 -23.14
N ASN A 374 -21.44 9.23 -23.88
CA ASN A 374 -22.80 9.38 -23.39
C ASN A 374 -23.13 8.21 -22.45
N ARG A 375 -23.01 8.42 -21.14
CA ARG A 375 -23.33 7.46 -20.09
C ARG A 375 -24.44 8.02 -19.22
N SER A 376 -25.34 7.15 -18.77
CA SER A 376 -26.36 7.49 -17.79
C SER A 376 -25.73 7.77 -16.41
N GLU A 377 -26.45 8.54 -15.58
CA GLU A 377 -26.07 8.78 -14.18
C GLU A 377 -25.89 7.46 -13.41
N THR A 378 -26.77 6.48 -13.63
CA THR A 378 -26.71 5.16 -12.98
C THR A 378 -25.44 4.40 -13.32
N GLU A 379 -24.99 4.42 -14.58
CA GLU A 379 -23.73 3.77 -14.99
C GLU A 379 -22.51 4.43 -14.35
N ILE A 380 -22.51 5.77 -14.26
CA ILE A 380 -21.41 6.53 -13.65
C ILE A 380 -21.31 6.21 -12.14
N LEU A 381 -22.44 6.15 -11.45
CA LEU A 381 -22.48 5.80 -10.03
C LEU A 381 -22.09 4.33 -9.78
N GLU A 382 -22.51 3.40 -10.64
CA GLU A 382 -22.11 1.99 -10.54
C GLU A 382 -20.60 1.81 -10.78
N ASP A 383 -20.01 2.57 -11.69
CA ASP A 383 -18.55 2.61 -11.86
C ASP A 383 -17.86 3.16 -10.60
N ALA A 384 -18.35 4.26 -10.04
CA ALA A 384 -17.81 4.81 -8.80
C ALA A 384 -17.96 3.85 -7.59
N SER A 385 -19.00 3.02 -7.55
CA SER A 385 -19.16 1.97 -6.51
C SER A 385 -18.01 0.96 -6.51
N LYS A 386 -17.44 0.65 -7.68
CA LYS A 386 -16.32 -0.31 -7.80
C LYS A 386 -15.12 0.15 -6.98
N ASP A 387 -14.77 1.44 -7.07
CA ASP A 387 -13.58 2.04 -6.46
C ASP A 387 -13.85 2.69 -5.10
N THR A 388 -15.03 2.46 -4.51
CA THR A 388 -15.41 3.01 -3.20
C THR A 388 -15.80 1.93 -2.19
N ASN A 389 -17.08 1.64 -2.05
CA ASN A 389 -17.59 0.69 -1.06
C ASN A 389 -17.14 -0.74 -1.36
N ARG A 390 -17.11 -1.14 -2.64
CA ARG A 390 -16.60 -2.45 -3.05
C ARG A 390 -15.09 -2.59 -2.84
N LEU A 391 -14.35 -1.49 -2.92
CA LEU A 391 -12.93 -1.45 -2.57
C LEU A 391 -12.73 -1.65 -1.07
N ILE A 392 -13.39 -0.86 -0.20
CA ILE A 392 -13.29 -1.03 1.26
C ILE A 392 -13.62 -2.46 1.68
N ARG A 393 -14.69 -3.04 1.11
CA ARG A 393 -15.04 -4.45 1.32
C ARG A 393 -13.91 -5.38 0.91
N LYS A 394 -13.32 -5.19 -0.27
CA LYS A 394 -12.21 -6.03 -0.76
C LYS A 394 -11.01 -5.91 0.17
N LEU A 395 -10.62 -4.69 0.53
CA LEU A 395 -9.47 -4.39 1.36
C LEU A 395 -9.59 -4.97 2.76
N GLY A 396 -10.69 -4.69 3.45
CA GLY A 396 -10.88 -5.21 4.81
C GLY A 396 -11.04 -6.73 4.83
N LYS A 397 -11.59 -7.36 3.77
CA LYS A 397 -11.57 -8.83 3.65
C LYS A 397 -10.19 -9.39 3.39
N TYR A 398 -9.31 -8.65 2.72
CA TYR A 398 -7.97 -9.11 2.41
C TYR A 398 -7.13 -9.29 3.67
N ILE A 399 -7.29 -8.39 4.65
CA ILE A 399 -6.58 -8.42 5.94
C ILE A 399 -7.41 -9.07 7.06
N ASP A 400 -8.52 -9.74 6.71
CA ASP A 400 -9.51 -10.31 7.63
C ASP A 400 -10.12 -9.33 8.67
N PHE A 401 -10.03 -8.03 8.43
CA PHE A 401 -10.69 -7.02 9.24
C PHE A 401 -12.21 -6.99 9.01
N ILE A 402 -12.69 -7.46 7.85
CA ILE A 402 -14.12 -7.61 7.54
C ILE A 402 -14.45 -9.10 7.36
N ILE A 403 -15.36 -9.61 8.18
CA ILE A 403 -15.84 -10.99 8.14
C ILE A 403 -17.37 -11.07 8.00
N PRO A 404 -17.95 -12.15 7.43
CA PRO A 404 -17.26 -13.27 6.81
C PRO A 404 -16.72 -12.93 5.40
N PRO A 405 -15.73 -13.69 4.89
CA PRO A 405 -15.24 -13.53 3.52
C PRO A 405 -16.36 -13.70 2.47
N LYS A 406 -17.29 -14.61 2.72
CA LYS A 406 -18.49 -14.88 1.89
C LYS A 406 -19.73 -14.95 2.80
N GLY A 407 -20.87 -14.46 2.29
CA GLY A 407 -22.15 -14.49 3.00
C GLY A 407 -22.65 -13.10 3.44
N ALA A 408 -23.79 -13.12 4.14
CA ALA A 408 -24.43 -11.93 4.68
C ALA A 408 -23.83 -11.52 6.04
N GLN A 409 -24.30 -10.39 6.59
CA GLN A 409 -23.88 -9.86 7.89
C GLN A 409 -22.37 -9.61 8.00
N MET A 410 -21.81 -8.93 6.99
CA MET A 410 -20.45 -8.42 7.06
C MET A 410 -20.30 -7.44 8.22
N ARG A 411 -19.19 -7.56 8.95
CA ARG A 411 -18.88 -6.76 10.14
C ARG A 411 -17.37 -6.68 10.34
N PHE A 412 -16.93 -5.72 11.16
CA PHE A 412 -15.53 -5.65 11.55
C PHE A 412 -15.20 -6.67 12.64
N SER A 413 -14.01 -7.24 12.57
CA SER A 413 -13.46 -8.17 13.57
C SER A 413 -11.93 -8.06 13.57
N LEU A 414 -11.25 -8.71 14.51
CA LEU A 414 -9.80 -8.74 14.59
C LEU A 414 -9.32 -10.19 14.59
N ASN A 415 -8.34 -10.50 13.75
CA ASN A 415 -7.55 -11.72 13.85
C ASN A 415 -6.27 -11.47 14.66
N GLU A 416 -5.51 -12.51 14.95
CA GLU A 416 -4.24 -12.42 15.69
C GLU A 416 -3.25 -11.40 15.08
N ASN A 417 -3.13 -11.38 13.75
CA ASN A 417 -2.25 -10.44 13.04
C ASN A 417 -2.66 -8.97 13.22
N LEU A 418 -3.96 -8.68 13.21
CA LEU A 418 -4.48 -7.32 13.44
C LEU A 418 -4.38 -6.93 14.92
N VAL A 419 -4.56 -7.86 15.85
CA VAL A 419 -4.29 -7.64 17.28
C VAL A 419 -2.82 -7.25 17.46
N LYS A 420 -1.90 -8.04 16.92
CA LYS A 420 -0.46 -7.76 16.92
C LYS A 420 -0.15 -6.40 16.31
N LEU A 421 -0.72 -6.10 15.15
CA LEU A 421 -0.54 -4.81 14.49
C LEU A 421 -1.00 -3.64 15.37
N LEU A 422 -2.21 -3.71 15.95
CA LEU A 422 -2.74 -2.66 16.82
C LEU A 422 -1.86 -2.44 18.05
N VAL A 423 -1.37 -3.52 18.67
CA VAL A 423 -0.43 -3.42 19.81
C VAL A 423 0.84 -2.70 19.39
N ILE A 424 1.48 -3.15 18.30
CA ILE A 424 2.76 -2.60 17.83
C ILE A 424 2.65 -1.12 17.45
N ILE A 425 1.54 -0.70 16.82
CA ILE A 425 1.42 0.68 16.34
C ILE A 425 0.96 1.65 17.43
N LEU A 426 0.20 1.19 18.43
CA LEU A 426 -0.36 2.04 19.49
C LEU A 426 0.49 2.05 20.78
N VAL A 427 1.29 1.01 21.02
CA VAL A 427 2.21 0.89 22.14
C VAL A 427 3.64 0.95 21.61
N LYS A 428 4.43 1.94 22.02
CA LYS A 428 5.81 2.09 21.54
C LYS A 428 6.64 0.84 21.85
N PRO A 429 7.71 0.58 21.07
CA PRO A 429 8.57 -0.58 21.32
C PRO A 429 9.07 -0.65 22.77
N GLY A 430 8.93 -1.81 23.40
CA GLY A 430 9.32 -2.06 24.79
C GLY A 430 8.47 -1.34 25.86
N GLU A 431 7.48 -0.54 25.47
CA GLU A 431 6.58 0.13 26.40
C GLU A 431 5.34 -0.71 26.73
N ARG A 432 4.59 -0.24 27.73
CA ARG A 432 3.37 -0.88 28.23
C ARG A 432 2.36 0.17 28.68
N MET A 433 1.08 -0.16 28.62
CA MET A 433 0.00 0.71 29.09
C MET A 433 -1.19 -0.08 29.63
N LEU A 434 -2.06 0.57 30.40
CA LEU A 434 -3.30 -0.03 30.87
C LEU A 434 -4.19 -0.43 29.69
N LEU A 435 -4.92 -1.55 29.81
CA LEU A 435 -5.90 -1.97 28.81
C LEU A 435 -6.91 -0.86 28.49
N SER A 436 -7.38 -0.12 29.50
CA SER A 436 -8.28 1.01 29.30
C SER A 436 -7.67 2.11 28.43
N THR A 437 -6.40 2.44 28.63
CA THR A 437 -5.67 3.44 27.82
C THR A 437 -5.43 2.93 26.40
N PHE A 438 -5.21 1.62 26.25
CA PHE A 438 -5.08 1.01 24.92
C PHE A 438 -6.39 1.10 24.13
N LEU A 439 -7.54 0.78 24.75
CA LEU A 439 -8.86 0.91 24.14
C LEU A 439 -9.21 2.37 23.78
N GLU A 440 -8.87 3.32 24.66
CA GLU A 440 -8.98 4.76 24.36
C GLU A 440 -8.18 5.13 23.11
N LYS A 441 -6.94 4.65 22.98
CA LYS A 441 -6.11 4.87 21.79
C LYS A 441 -6.71 4.24 20.53
N CYS A 442 -7.27 3.04 20.62
CA CYS A 442 -8.00 2.43 19.51
C CYS A 442 -9.14 3.35 19.03
N TYR A 443 -9.88 3.95 19.95
CA TYR A 443 -10.96 4.88 19.62
C TYR A 443 -10.46 6.24 19.09
N ASP A 444 -9.45 6.82 19.72
CA ASP A 444 -8.95 8.15 19.34
C ASP A 444 -8.29 8.12 17.97
N HIS A 445 -7.48 7.09 17.73
CA HIS A 445 -6.81 6.91 16.46
C HIS A 445 -7.83 6.43 15.40
N TYR A 446 -8.48 5.28 15.59
CA TYR A 446 -9.22 4.61 14.52
C TYR A 446 -10.74 4.72 14.60
N LYS A 447 -11.29 5.29 15.67
CA LYS A 447 -12.72 5.18 16.02
C LYS A 447 -13.17 3.72 16.15
N ILE A 448 -12.23 2.85 16.54
CA ILE A 448 -12.50 1.46 16.90
C ILE A 448 -13.21 1.44 18.26
N ILE A 449 -14.34 0.75 18.33
CA ILE A 449 -15.11 0.57 19.55
C ILE A 449 -15.11 -0.92 19.89
N ILE A 450 -14.56 -1.26 21.06
CA ILE A 450 -14.51 -2.62 21.59
C ILE A 450 -15.23 -2.67 22.95
N GLY A 451 -14.91 -1.73 23.84
CA GLY A 451 -15.42 -1.68 25.21
C GLY A 451 -16.56 -0.69 25.45
N PRO A 452 -17.19 -0.77 26.63
CA PRO A 452 -18.35 0.05 26.99
C PRO A 452 -18.00 1.53 27.15
N LYS A 453 -16.75 1.86 27.52
CA LYS A 453 -16.32 3.25 27.73
C LYS A 453 -16.26 4.01 26.40
N GLU A 454 -15.66 3.42 25.38
CA GLU A 454 -15.55 4.02 24.04
C GLU A 454 -16.94 4.12 23.40
N ALA A 455 -17.78 3.10 23.57
CA ALA A 455 -19.17 3.11 23.14
C ALA A 455 -19.97 4.26 23.78
N LYS A 456 -19.82 4.45 25.10
CA LYS A 456 -20.47 5.55 25.84
C LYS A 456 -20.01 6.92 25.35
N ILE A 457 -18.73 7.10 25.06
CA ILE A 457 -18.20 8.35 24.51
C ILE A 457 -18.85 8.62 23.14
N HIS A 458 -18.86 7.61 22.27
CA HIS A 458 -19.34 7.74 20.90
C HIS A 458 -20.84 8.02 20.82
N TRP A 459 -21.66 7.31 21.59
CA TRP A 459 -23.12 7.48 21.63
C TRP A 459 -23.60 8.26 22.86
N SER A 460 -22.80 9.20 23.36
CA SER A 460 -23.10 9.97 24.58
C SER A 460 -24.45 10.71 24.57
N GLN A 461 -24.98 11.03 23.38
CA GLN A 461 -26.29 11.67 23.21
C GLN A 461 -27.48 10.69 23.29
N ASN A 462 -27.22 9.37 23.25
CA ASN A 462 -28.23 8.33 23.33
C ASN A 462 -28.27 7.74 24.75
N GLN A 463 -29.06 8.36 25.64
CA GLN A 463 -29.12 7.97 27.06
C GLN A 463 -29.63 6.53 27.28
N ASP A 464 -30.37 5.98 26.32
CA ASP A 464 -30.98 4.64 26.41
C ASP A 464 -30.15 3.54 25.71
N PHE A 465 -28.92 3.84 25.28
CA PHE A 465 -28.07 2.86 24.62
C PHE A 465 -27.55 1.80 25.60
N ASP A 466 -27.94 0.54 25.39
CA ASP A 466 -27.47 -0.58 26.21
C ASP A 466 -25.98 -0.88 25.96
N LEU A 467 -25.15 -0.60 26.97
CA LEU A 467 -23.71 -0.84 26.95
C LEU A 467 -23.33 -2.24 27.43
N SER A 468 -24.26 -3.00 28.00
CA SER A 468 -23.99 -4.32 28.57
C SER A 468 -23.31 -5.29 27.60
N PRO A 469 -23.64 -5.31 26.29
CA PRO A 469 -23.00 -6.24 25.35
C PRO A 469 -21.51 -5.96 25.14
N PHE A 470 -21.05 -4.73 25.37
CA PHE A 470 -19.65 -4.35 25.18
C PHE A 470 -18.73 -4.88 26.28
N ASN A 471 -19.28 -5.28 27.44
CA ASN A 471 -18.48 -5.92 28.49
C ASN A 471 -17.95 -7.28 28.01
N GLU A 472 -18.82 -8.15 27.50
CA GLU A 472 -18.43 -9.46 26.97
C GLU A 472 -17.42 -9.31 25.82
N ASN A 473 -17.64 -8.35 24.92
CA ASN A 473 -16.72 -8.08 23.82
C ASN A 473 -15.34 -7.62 24.30
N SER A 474 -15.30 -6.77 25.34
CA SER A 474 -14.05 -6.34 25.98
C SER A 474 -13.32 -7.50 26.63
N ASP A 475 -14.04 -8.40 27.31
CA ASP A 475 -13.46 -9.60 27.94
C ASP A 475 -12.87 -10.55 26.90
N LYS A 476 -13.56 -10.74 25.76
CA LYS A 476 -13.06 -11.50 24.61
C LYS A 476 -11.79 -10.88 24.04
N PHE A 477 -11.75 -9.56 23.88
CA PHE A 477 -10.55 -8.88 23.41
C PHE A 477 -9.37 -9.03 24.36
N GLN A 478 -9.63 -8.89 25.66
CA GLN A 478 -8.62 -9.09 26.70
C GLN A 478 -8.04 -10.51 26.62
N GLN A 479 -8.87 -11.53 26.41
CA GLN A 479 -8.42 -12.90 26.24
C GLN A 479 -7.58 -13.06 24.96
N MET A 480 -8.00 -12.50 23.83
CA MET A 480 -7.21 -12.52 22.59
C MET A 480 -5.83 -11.88 22.78
N LEU A 481 -5.75 -10.75 23.47
CA LEU A 481 -4.47 -10.11 23.78
C LEU A 481 -3.58 -10.99 24.68
N LYS A 482 -4.16 -11.75 25.63
CA LYS A 482 -3.42 -12.72 26.45
C LYS A 482 -2.90 -13.87 25.59
N ASP A 483 -3.75 -14.44 24.76
CA ASP A 483 -3.43 -15.59 23.92
C ASP A 483 -2.34 -15.24 22.90
N SER A 484 -2.32 -14.00 22.40
CA SER A 484 -1.27 -13.47 21.52
C SER A 484 0.00 -13.00 22.27
N GLY A 485 0.05 -13.12 23.60
CA GLY A 485 1.22 -12.75 24.41
C GLY A 485 1.42 -11.25 24.64
N PHE A 486 0.41 -10.42 24.37
CA PHE A 486 0.48 -8.95 24.50
C PHE A 486 -0.14 -8.40 25.77
N LEU A 487 -0.73 -9.24 26.63
CA LEU A 487 -1.37 -8.77 27.86
C LEU A 487 -0.96 -9.58 29.09
N ARG A 488 -0.79 -8.88 30.22
CA ARG A 488 -0.55 -9.44 31.55
C ARG A 488 -1.53 -8.85 32.56
N ASP A 489 -2.07 -9.69 33.44
CA ASP A 489 -2.87 -9.24 34.57
C ASP A 489 -1.95 -8.87 35.74
N ILE A 490 -2.13 -7.68 36.30
CA ILE A 490 -1.46 -7.26 37.54
C ILE A 490 -2.32 -7.63 38.76
N SER A 491 -3.65 -7.59 38.59
CA SER A 491 -4.66 -7.91 39.60
C SER A 491 -5.98 -8.27 38.93
N ASP A 492 -6.96 -8.73 39.71
CA ASP A 492 -8.30 -9.13 39.24
C ASP A 492 -9.04 -8.03 38.44
N ALA A 493 -8.66 -6.76 38.62
CA ALA A 493 -9.31 -5.60 37.99
C ALA A 493 -8.37 -4.77 37.11
N THR A 494 -7.12 -5.18 36.91
CA THR A 494 -6.13 -4.37 36.18
C THR A 494 -5.24 -5.22 35.29
N SER A 495 -5.30 -4.92 34.00
CA SER A 495 -4.50 -5.57 32.96
C SER A 495 -3.66 -4.55 32.20
N ILE A 496 -2.45 -4.96 31.81
CA ILE A 496 -1.50 -4.19 31.03
C ILE A 496 -1.34 -4.82 29.66
N VAL A 497 -1.44 -4.00 28.62
CA VAL A 497 -1.00 -4.31 27.26
C VAL A 497 0.46 -3.90 27.11
N GLU A 498 1.29 -4.79 26.58
CA GLU A 498 2.74 -4.63 26.43
C GLU A 498 3.14 -4.89 24.98
N ASN A 499 4.00 -4.02 24.43
CA ASN A 499 4.70 -4.31 23.19
C ASN A 499 6.02 -5.03 23.56
N PRO A 500 6.12 -6.36 23.33
CA PRO A 500 7.30 -7.13 23.74
C PRO A 500 8.51 -6.89 22.82
N PHE A 501 8.32 -6.23 21.68
CA PHE A 501 9.39 -5.95 20.74
C PHE A 501 10.13 -4.68 21.18
N MET A 502 11.43 -4.80 21.40
CA MET A 502 12.29 -3.65 21.71
C MET A 502 12.45 -2.75 20.48
N GLY A 503 12.90 -1.51 20.71
CA GLY A 503 13.08 -0.47 19.68
C GLY A 503 14.50 -0.30 19.20
#